data_AF-A0A1A8SHJ0-F1
#
_entry.id   AF-A0A1A8SHJ0-F1
#
_cell.length_a   1.000
_cell.length_b   1.000
_cell.length_c   1.000
_cell.angle_alpha   90.00
_cell.angle_beta   90.00
_cell.angle_gamma   90.00
#
_symmetry.space_group_name_H-M   'P 1'
#
loop_
_entity.id
_entity.type
_entity.pdbx_description
1 polymer ?
#
loop_
_entity_poly.entity_id
_entity_poly.type
_entity_poly.pdbx_seq_one_letter_code
_entity_poly.pdbx_strand_id
1 'polypeptide(L)'
;CVVVRLGSKSSPHRIIHELEGVLSFEWATDDVLFYTTLEGLRSSSVFRLDLTSDGSRITPVYEQTQPDVFVEVSLSRDRQILTINCSSRTSSEVLLTNVTGLEPLVVQPRQQDLLYHVEHWRKSLIILTNTGPGQEYQVVHAPMSDPSMNSWVSLFVPDPDTIIKDMDVVGDHCVLVAKTLSNQFSLIIIPLTHPKNPYTVPLPRWACAFESKKPGLADQQDVFDFLLSSPVHPPVPHVLYPKEGLLLSSSGNDSYPNNQA
;
A
#
# COMPACT_ATOMS: atom_id res chain seq x y z
N CYS A 1 -2.99 4.27 -20.76
CA CYS A 1 -3.61 5.15 -19.73
C CYS A 1 -4.05 6.45 -20.40
N VAL A 2 -5.23 6.97 -20.10
CA VAL A 2 -5.72 8.25 -20.64
C VAL A 2 -5.84 9.24 -19.50
N VAL A 3 -5.18 10.39 -19.64
CA VAL A 3 -5.25 11.48 -18.66
C VAL A 3 -6.30 12.46 -19.13
N VAL A 4 -7.27 12.76 -18.26
CA VAL A 4 -8.43 13.59 -18.60
C VAL A 4 -8.49 14.79 -17.65
N ARG A 5 -8.53 16.00 -18.22
CA ARG A 5 -8.88 17.21 -17.46
C ARG A 5 -10.39 17.24 -17.28
N LEU A 6 -10.84 17.20 -16.03
CA LEU A 6 -12.26 17.29 -15.72
C LEU A 6 -12.75 18.73 -15.89
N GLY A 7 -13.82 18.92 -16.65
CA GLY A 7 -14.49 20.21 -16.75
C GLY A 7 -15.47 20.45 -15.59
N SER A 8 -15.91 21.70 -15.45
CA SER A 8 -17.09 22.05 -14.65
C SER A 8 -18.39 21.51 -15.29
N LYS A 9 -19.52 21.61 -14.59
CA LYS A 9 -20.85 21.20 -15.10
C LYS A 9 -21.20 21.77 -16.49
N SER A 10 -20.59 22.88 -16.90
CA SER A 10 -20.82 23.58 -18.17
C SER A 10 -19.72 23.39 -19.23
N SER A 11 -18.68 22.60 -18.96
CA SER A 11 -17.55 22.38 -19.88
C SER A 11 -17.24 20.89 -20.01
N PRO A 12 -17.04 20.35 -21.23
CA PRO A 12 -16.78 18.93 -21.41
C PRO A 12 -15.42 18.52 -20.81
N HIS A 13 -15.33 17.26 -20.39
CA HIS A 13 -14.05 16.63 -20.05
C HIS A 13 -13.17 16.57 -21.30
N ARG A 14 -11.87 16.81 -21.14
CA ARG A 14 -10.92 16.81 -22.26
C ARG A 14 -9.79 15.83 -22.00
N ILE A 15 -9.54 14.92 -22.95
CA ILE A 15 -8.31 14.13 -22.95
C ILE A 15 -7.14 15.07 -23.15
N ILE A 16 -6.17 15.01 -22.24
CA ILE A 16 -4.95 15.81 -22.31
C ILE A 16 -3.73 14.98 -22.67
N HIS A 17 -3.71 13.68 -22.33
CA HIS A 17 -2.67 12.74 -22.73
C HIS A 17 -3.22 11.34 -22.96
N GLU A 18 -2.59 10.65 -23.91
CA GLU A 18 -2.66 9.21 -24.06
C GLU A 18 -1.25 8.67 -23.79
N LEU A 19 -1.09 7.97 -22.67
CA LEU A 19 0.18 7.37 -22.24
C LEU A 19 0.14 5.88 -22.59
N GLU A 20 1.02 5.46 -23.48
CA GLU A 20 1.13 4.07 -23.91
C GLU A 20 1.83 3.20 -22.86
N GLY A 21 1.45 1.92 -22.82
CA GLY A 21 2.13 0.91 -22.00
C GLY A 21 2.07 1.14 -20.49
N VAL A 22 1.27 2.08 -19.97
CA VAL A 22 1.23 2.35 -18.53
C VAL A 22 0.76 1.12 -17.74
N LEU A 23 1.55 0.71 -16.75
CA LEU A 23 1.22 -0.41 -15.86
C LEU A 23 0.71 0.07 -14.49
N SER A 24 1.52 0.85 -13.78
CA SER A 24 1.18 1.43 -12.48
C SER A 24 1.25 2.96 -12.57
N PHE A 25 0.42 3.65 -11.80
CA PHE A 25 0.41 5.11 -11.76
C PHE A 25 -0.13 5.64 -10.45
N GLU A 26 0.35 6.81 -10.04
CA GLU A 26 -0.05 7.49 -8.81
C GLU A 26 -0.03 9.01 -9.03
N TRP A 27 -1.12 9.68 -8.64
CA TRP A 27 -1.19 11.13 -8.65
C TRP A 27 -0.57 11.68 -7.38
N ALA A 28 0.56 12.37 -7.52
CA ALA A 28 1.26 12.99 -6.40
C ALA A 28 0.64 14.34 -6.01
N THR A 29 0.10 15.07 -6.98
CA THR A 29 -0.83 16.21 -6.81
C THR A 29 -1.88 16.17 -7.92
N ASP A 30 -2.80 17.14 -7.97
CA ASP A 30 -3.73 17.32 -9.09
C ASP A 30 -3.04 17.56 -10.45
N ASP A 31 -1.78 18.00 -10.43
CA ASP A 31 -1.02 18.38 -11.62
C ASP A 31 0.22 17.50 -11.87
N VAL A 32 0.52 16.54 -10.99
CA VAL A 32 1.72 15.70 -11.09
C VAL A 32 1.35 14.23 -10.99
N LEU A 33 1.60 13.49 -12.08
CA LEU A 33 1.39 12.05 -12.19
C LEU A 33 2.73 11.34 -12.28
N PHE A 34 2.95 10.33 -11.44
CA PHE A 34 4.02 9.36 -11.62
C PHE A 34 3.45 8.08 -12.21
N TYR A 35 4.18 7.47 -13.12
CA TYR A 35 3.73 6.23 -13.74
C TYR A 35 4.91 5.37 -14.21
N THR A 36 4.66 4.08 -14.33
CA THR A 36 5.58 3.12 -14.96
C THR A 36 5.05 2.68 -16.31
N THR A 37 5.97 2.31 -17.20
CA THR A 37 5.64 1.72 -18.51
C THR A 37 6.05 0.26 -18.56
N LEU A 38 5.28 -0.54 -19.29
CA LEU A 38 5.53 -1.94 -19.58
C LEU A 38 6.09 -2.07 -20.99
N GLU A 39 7.32 -2.56 -21.09
CA GLU A 39 7.95 -2.96 -22.34
C GLU A 39 8.05 -4.49 -22.37
N GLY A 40 7.23 -5.14 -23.21
CA GLY A 40 7.06 -6.59 -23.17
C GLY A 40 6.39 -7.04 -21.87
N LEU A 41 7.13 -7.74 -21.01
CA LEU A 41 6.69 -8.17 -19.67
C LEU A 41 7.46 -7.45 -18.55
N ARG A 42 8.17 -6.37 -18.87
CA ARG A 42 9.07 -5.67 -17.95
C ARG A 42 8.57 -4.27 -17.67
N SER A 43 8.35 -3.97 -16.40
CA SER A 43 8.16 -2.61 -15.89
C SER A 43 9.48 -2.17 -15.25
N SER A 44 10.24 -1.32 -15.93
CA SER A 44 11.59 -0.92 -15.47
C SER A 44 11.80 0.58 -15.34
N SER A 45 10.90 1.39 -15.86
CA SER A 45 11.11 2.83 -15.97
C SER A 45 9.99 3.58 -15.26
N VAL A 46 10.35 4.62 -14.52
CA VAL A 46 9.41 5.55 -13.86
C VAL A 46 9.50 6.89 -14.56
N PHE A 47 8.35 7.45 -14.91
CA PHE A 47 8.20 8.77 -15.49
C PHE A 47 7.35 9.65 -14.60
N ARG A 48 7.62 10.95 -14.66
CA ARG A 48 6.83 12.02 -14.06
C ARG A 48 6.22 12.85 -15.17
N LEU A 49 4.89 12.99 -15.17
CA LEU A 49 4.15 13.92 -16.01
C LEU A 49 3.72 15.12 -15.17
N ASP A 50 4.29 16.27 -15.47
CA ASP A 50 3.88 17.57 -14.94
C ASP A 50 2.87 18.20 -15.89
N LEU A 51 1.71 18.59 -15.37
CA LEU A 51 0.68 19.35 -16.06
C LEU A 51 0.80 20.81 -15.62
N THR A 52 0.99 21.71 -16.58
CA THR A 52 1.17 23.14 -16.29
C THR A 52 0.13 23.96 -17.06
N SER A 53 0.04 25.26 -16.74
CA SER A 53 -0.86 26.16 -17.47
C SER A 53 -0.46 26.35 -18.94
N ASP A 54 0.83 26.22 -19.25
CA ASP A 54 1.43 26.38 -20.58
C ASP A 54 1.60 25.07 -21.35
N GLY A 55 1.32 23.92 -20.75
CA GLY A 55 1.38 22.63 -21.43
C GLY A 55 1.57 21.47 -20.47
N SER A 56 2.49 20.58 -20.82
CA SER A 56 2.88 19.46 -19.98
C SER A 56 4.29 19.01 -20.31
N ARG A 57 4.92 18.33 -19.35
CA ARG A 57 6.29 17.84 -19.47
C ARG A 57 6.38 16.44 -18.90
N ILE A 58 6.96 15.53 -19.66
CA ILE A 58 7.33 14.19 -19.19
C ILE A 58 8.83 14.18 -18.89
N THR A 59 9.20 13.73 -17.69
CA THR A 59 10.58 13.63 -17.23
C THR A 59 10.85 12.20 -16.76
N PRO A 60 11.94 11.53 -17.21
CA PRO A 60 12.34 10.26 -16.65
C PRO A 60 12.84 10.47 -15.21
N VAL A 61 12.42 9.59 -14.30
CA VAL A 61 12.74 9.69 -12.86
C VAL A 61 13.69 8.57 -12.44
N TYR A 62 13.44 7.36 -12.92
CA TYR A 62 14.20 6.19 -12.52
C TYR A 62 14.18 5.13 -13.62
N GLU A 63 15.28 4.38 -13.74
CA GLU A 63 15.41 3.26 -14.65
C GLU A 63 16.10 2.08 -13.95
N GLN A 64 15.47 0.92 -13.99
CA GLN A 64 16.00 -0.34 -13.50
C GLN A 64 16.67 -1.12 -14.62
N THR A 65 17.95 -1.44 -14.45
CA THR A 65 18.76 -2.15 -15.45
C THR A 65 18.66 -3.66 -15.35
N GLN A 66 18.38 -4.21 -14.16
CA GLN A 66 18.25 -5.65 -13.92
C GLN A 66 16.94 -6.18 -14.52
N PRO A 67 16.99 -7.26 -15.34
CA PRO A 67 15.82 -7.73 -16.09
C PRO A 67 14.79 -8.50 -15.25
N ASP A 68 15.20 -9.04 -14.11
CA ASP A 68 14.35 -9.80 -13.17
C ASP A 68 13.73 -8.92 -12.07
N VAL A 69 14.02 -7.61 -12.11
CA VAL A 69 13.47 -6.63 -11.17
C VAL A 69 12.33 -5.89 -11.85
N PHE A 70 11.18 -5.91 -11.16
CA PHE A 70 9.96 -5.23 -11.55
C PHE A 70 9.81 -3.94 -10.76
N VAL A 71 9.42 -2.86 -11.44
CA VAL A 71 9.29 -1.52 -10.86
C VAL A 71 7.84 -1.08 -10.88
N GLU A 72 7.35 -0.63 -9.72
CA GLU A 72 6.01 -0.05 -9.57
C GLU A 72 6.10 1.24 -8.75
N VAL A 73 5.15 2.15 -8.97
CA VAL A 73 4.97 3.33 -8.11
C VAL A 73 3.78 3.13 -7.18
N SER A 74 3.93 3.57 -5.93
CA SER A 74 2.84 3.60 -4.95
C SER A 74 2.92 4.87 -4.14
N LEU A 75 1.77 5.48 -3.85
CA LEU A 75 1.69 6.60 -2.92
C LEU A 75 1.38 6.07 -1.53
N SER A 76 2.06 6.58 -0.50
CA SER A 76 1.76 6.21 0.90
C SER A 76 0.32 6.51 1.23
N ARG A 77 -0.26 5.80 2.20
CA ARG A 77 -1.68 5.99 2.54
C ARG A 77 -2.01 7.42 2.99
N ASP A 78 -1.07 8.08 3.67
CA ASP A 78 -1.17 9.50 4.08
C ASP A 78 -0.78 10.50 2.98
N ARG A 79 -0.35 9.99 1.82
CA ARG A 79 0.01 10.70 0.60
C ARG A 79 1.16 11.69 0.70
N GLN A 80 1.97 11.55 1.73
CA GLN A 80 3.13 12.43 1.90
C GLN A 80 4.32 11.96 1.07
N ILE A 81 4.41 10.66 0.78
CA ILE A 81 5.58 10.05 0.15
C ILE A 81 5.16 9.16 -1.01
N LEU A 82 5.77 9.38 -2.17
CA LEU A 82 5.71 8.44 -3.28
C LEU A 82 6.87 7.45 -3.12
N THR A 83 6.58 6.18 -3.35
CA THR A 83 7.55 5.09 -3.35
C THR A 83 7.76 4.59 -4.77
N ILE A 84 9.01 4.32 -5.13
CA ILE A 84 9.40 3.53 -6.30
C ILE A 84 9.81 2.16 -5.74
N ASN A 85 8.96 1.16 -5.96
CA ASN A 85 9.13 -0.19 -5.44
C ASN A 85 9.81 -1.04 -6.51
N CYS A 86 11.05 -1.45 -6.24
CA CYS A 86 11.79 -2.37 -7.09
C CYS A 86 11.77 -3.76 -6.45
N SER A 87 11.03 -4.70 -7.01
CA SER A 87 10.87 -6.05 -6.44
C SER A 87 11.29 -7.14 -7.41
N SER A 88 11.96 -8.17 -6.89
CA SER A 88 12.12 -9.47 -7.55
C SER A 88 11.56 -10.58 -6.66
N ARG A 89 11.66 -11.83 -7.08
CA ARG A 89 11.23 -12.98 -6.25
C ARG A 89 12.00 -13.12 -4.93
N THR A 90 13.20 -12.55 -4.85
CA THR A 90 14.13 -12.78 -3.74
C THR A 90 14.62 -11.50 -3.08
N SER A 91 14.33 -10.32 -3.65
CA SER A 91 14.82 -9.08 -3.05
C SER A 91 13.95 -7.86 -3.37
N SER A 92 13.89 -6.93 -2.42
CA SER A 92 13.26 -5.62 -2.56
C SER A 92 14.30 -4.50 -2.50
N GLU A 93 13.99 -3.38 -3.15
CA GLU A 93 14.62 -2.09 -2.93
C GLU A 93 13.55 -1.01 -3.11
N VAL A 94 13.37 -0.15 -2.12
CA VAL A 94 12.37 0.93 -2.14
C VAL A 94 13.08 2.27 -2.13
N LEU A 95 12.71 3.13 -3.06
CA LEU A 95 13.15 4.52 -3.11
C LEU A 95 11.99 5.44 -2.72
N LEU A 96 12.26 6.42 -1.88
CA LEU A 96 11.30 7.45 -1.46
C LEU A 96 11.53 8.70 -2.31
N THR A 97 10.48 9.21 -2.93
CA THR A 97 10.51 10.53 -3.55
C THR A 97 9.39 11.37 -2.96
N ASN A 98 9.70 12.63 -2.66
CA ASN A 98 8.67 13.60 -2.36
C ASN A 98 8.06 14.10 -3.68
N VAL A 99 6.91 14.75 -3.56
CA VAL A 99 6.15 15.27 -4.70
C VAL A 99 6.90 16.39 -5.44
N THR A 100 7.77 17.11 -4.73
CA THR A 100 8.47 18.31 -5.24
C THR A 100 9.86 18.02 -5.80
N GLY A 101 10.51 16.93 -5.38
CA GLY A 101 11.88 16.57 -5.72
C GLY A 101 11.94 15.54 -6.84
N LEU A 102 13.15 15.38 -7.38
CA LEU A 102 13.44 14.43 -8.46
C LEU A 102 14.49 13.38 -8.07
N GLU A 103 15.16 13.54 -6.93
CA GLU A 103 16.19 12.59 -6.48
C GLU A 103 15.59 11.66 -5.43
N PRO A 104 15.32 10.38 -5.78
CA PRO A 104 14.76 9.44 -4.84
C PRO A 104 15.80 9.01 -3.79
N LEU A 105 15.38 8.91 -2.54
CA LEU A 105 16.18 8.41 -1.42
C LEU A 105 15.99 6.89 -1.29
N VAL A 106 17.07 6.12 -1.39
CA VAL A 106 17.02 4.67 -1.16
C VAL A 106 16.81 4.39 0.34
N VAL A 107 15.80 3.57 0.68
CA VAL A 107 15.55 3.12 2.06
C VAL A 107 16.66 2.18 2.53
N GLN A 108 16.82 1.07 1.81
CA GLN A 108 17.85 0.07 2.07
C GLN A 108 18.32 -0.50 0.72
N PRO A 109 19.62 -0.41 0.39
CA PRO A 109 20.15 -1.00 -0.83
C PRO A 109 19.77 -2.47 -0.97
N ARG A 110 19.48 -2.89 -2.21
CA ARG A 110 19.11 -4.26 -2.55
C ARG A 110 20.08 -5.27 -1.94
N GLN A 111 19.53 -6.24 -1.23
CA GLN A 111 20.26 -7.38 -0.67
C GLN A 111 19.55 -8.68 -1.05
N GLN A 112 20.33 -9.70 -1.39
CA GLN A 112 19.78 -11.04 -1.67
C GLN A 112 18.99 -11.56 -0.46
N ASP A 113 17.84 -12.16 -0.73
CA ASP A 113 16.91 -12.76 0.24
C ASP A 113 16.29 -11.76 1.24
N LEU A 114 16.42 -10.46 0.99
CA LEU A 114 15.77 -9.40 1.77
C LEU A 114 14.53 -8.89 1.05
N LEU A 115 13.36 -9.23 1.58
CA LEU A 115 12.07 -8.73 1.12
C LEU A 115 11.55 -7.71 2.12
N TYR A 116 11.12 -6.57 1.61
CA TYR A 116 10.48 -5.54 2.42
C TYR A 116 9.53 -4.64 1.62
N HIS A 117 8.56 -4.09 2.34
CA HIS A 117 7.57 -3.12 1.88
C HIS A 117 7.53 -1.95 2.88
N VAL A 118 7.28 -0.74 2.39
CA VAL A 118 7.40 0.49 3.18
C VAL A 118 6.12 1.29 3.10
N GLU A 119 5.60 1.69 4.26
CA GLU A 119 4.58 2.72 4.40
C GLU A 119 5.12 3.91 5.17
N HIS A 120 4.60 5.09 4.87
CA HIS A 120 4.96 6.32 5.56
C HIS A 120 4.00 6.59 6.73
N TRP A 121 4.58 6.95 7.88
CA TRP A 121 3.83 7.40 9.03
C TRP A 121 4.55 8.58 9.71
N ARG A 122 3.99 9.78 9.55
CA ARG A 122 4.49 11.04 10.15
C ARG A 122 5.92 11.40 9.74
N LYS A 123 6.94 10.94 10.47
CA LYS A 123 8.38 11.16 10.18
C LYS A 123 9.17 9.85 10.23
N SER A 124 8.45 8.74 10.18
CA SER A 124 8.94 7.39 10.32
C SER A 124 8.42 6.54 9.17
N LEU A 125 9.14 5.47 8.91
CA LEU A 125 8.75 4.41 8.00
C LEU A 125 8.26 3.24 8.84
N ILE A 126 7.13 2.68 8.45
CA ILE A 126 6.66 1.38 8.93
C ILE A 126 6.99 0.38 7.84
N ILE A 127 7.74 -0.66 8.20
CA ILE A 127 8.37 -1.55 7.23
C ILE A 127 7.94 -2.98 7.56
N LEU A 128 7.27 -3.63 6.62
CA LEU A 128 7.04 -5.08 6.66
C LEU A 128 8.24 -5.76 6.02
N THR A 129 8.93 -6.63 6.74
CA THR A 129 10.17 -7.25 6.24
C THR A 129 10.37 -8.67 6.75
N ASN A 130 11.01 -9.53 5.96
CA ASN A 130 11.30 -10.92 6.28
C ASN A 130 12.54 -11.12 7.19
N THR A 131 12.84 -10.14 8.06
CA THR A 131 13.97 -10.20 9.00
C THR A 131 13.59 -10.79 10.36
N GLY A 132 12.37 -11.29 10.51
CA GLY A 132 11.90 -11.91 11.74
C GLY A 132 12.57 -13.25 12.03
N PRO A 133 12.30 -13.85 13.20
CA PRO A 133 12.78 -15.18 13.53
C PRO A 133 12.43 -16.19 12.42
N GLY A 134 13.41 -16.97 11.97
CA GLY A 134 13.20 -17.95 10.90
C GLY A 134 13.01 -17.35 9.49
N GLN A 135 13.35 -16.07 9.28
CA GLN A 135 13.14 -15.35 8.02
C GLN A 135 11.65 -15.13 7.69
N GLU A 136 10.79 -15.16 8.71
CA GLU A 136 9.38 -14.79 8.62
C GLU A 136 9.20 -13.27 8.63
N TYR A 137 8.04 -12.82 8.17
CA TYR A 137 7.69 -11.40 8.16
C TYR A 137 7.49 -10.85 9.57
N GLN A 138 8.07 -9.69 9.84
CA GLN A 138 7.81 -8.85 11.01
C GLN A 138 7.59 -7.40 10.58
N VAL A 139 7.01 -6.61 11.47
CA VAL A 139 6.93 -5.16 11.30
C VAL A 139 8.07 -4.52 12.09
N VAL A 140 8.86 -3.69 11.41
CA VAL A 140 9.87 -2.83 12.01
C VAL A 140 9.53 -1.37 11.71
N HIS A 141 10.16 -0.45 12.43
CA HIS A 141 10.09 0.97 12.12
C HIS A 141 11.48 1.58 12.05
N ALA A 142 11.61 2.63 11.26
CA ALA A 142 12.84 3.40 11.09
C ALA A 142 12.54 4.90 10.95
N PRO A 143 13.41 5.81 11.39
CA PRO A 143 13.25 7.23 11.10
C PRO A 143 13.49 7.52 9.62
N MET A 144 12.74 8.44 9.00
CA MET A 144 12.99 8.82 7.60
C MET A 144 14.37 9.45 7.37
N SER A 145 14.97 10.04 8.42
CA SER A 145 16.31 10.61 8.35
C SER A 145 17.43 9.56 8.30
N ASP A 146 17.14 8.32 8.69
CA ASP A 146 18.04 7.18 8.60
C ASP A 146 17.23 5.90 8.36
N PRO A 147 16.79 5.67 7.11
CA PRO A 147 15.87 4.59 6.78
C PRO A 147 16.57 3.23 6.61
N SER A 148 17.90 3.19 6.76
CA SER A 148 18.72 2.00 6.56
C SER A 148 18.42 0.91 7.59
N MET A 149 18.68 -0.35 7.21
CA MET A 149 18.39 -1.52 8.05
C MET A 149 19.07 -1.48 9.43
N ASN A 150 20.19 -0.76 9.55
CA ASN A 150 20.87 -0.56 10.84
C ASN A 150 20.02 0.19 11.88
N SER A 151 19.06 0.99 11.41
CA SER A 151 18.14 1.79 12.23
C SER A 151 16.74 1.17 12.33
N TRP A 152 16.55 -0.05 11.82
CA TRP A 152 15.29 -0.77 11.94
C TRP A 152 15.12 -1.32 13.34
N VAL A 153 14.01 -0.95 13.98
CA VAL A 153 13.65 -1.41 15.31
C VAL A 153 12.34 -2.20 15.23
N SER A 154 12.37 -3.43 15.75
CA SER A 154 11.20 -4.32 15.76
C SER A 154 10.02 -3.66 16.48
N LEU A 155 8.86 -3.69 15.82
CA LEU A 155 7.61 -3.11 16.29
C LEU A 155 6.58 -4.20 16.58
N PHE A 156 6.51 -5.24 15.75
CA PHE A 156 5.64 -6.39 15.95
C PHE A 156 6.20 -7.64 15.26
N VAL A 157 6.21 -8.76 15.98
CA VAL A 157 6.55 -10.08 15.45
C VAL A 157 5.29 -10.95 15.52
N PRO A 158 4.77 -11.47 14.40
CA PRO A 158 3.63 -12.37 14.40
C PRO A 158 3.91 -13.69 15.13
N ASP A 159 2.86 -14.33 15.63
CA ASP A 159 2.95 -15.68 16.17
C ASP A 159 3.37 -16.69 15.06
N PRO A 160 4.08 -17.79 15.40
CA PRO A 160 4.61 -18.73 14.40
C PRO A 160 3.60 -19.31 13.39
N ASP A 161 2.32 -19.41 13.76
CA ASP A 161 1.27 -19.95 12.89
C ASP A 161 0.53 -18.86 12.08
N THR A 162 1.06 -17.64 12.06
CA THR A 162 0.48 -16.46 11.40
C THR A 162 1.26 -16.10 10.14
N ILE A 163 0.59 -16.19 8.99
CA ILE A 163 1.14 -15.80 7.70
C ILE A 163 0.65 -14.39 7.37
N ILE A 164 1.57 -13.41 7.35
CA ILE A 164 1.26 -12.06 6.89
C ILE A 164 1.13 -12.04 5.37
N LYS A 165 0.09 -11.35 4.88
CA LYS A 165 -0.24 -11.22 3.46
C LYS A 165 -0.06 -9.81 2.95
N ASP A 166 -0.36 -8.82 3.78
CA ASP A 166 -0.29 -7.41 3.40
C ASP A 166 -0.16 -6.53 4.65
N MET A 167 0.30 -5.29 4.46
CA MET A 167 0.42 -4.26 5.49
C MET A 167 -0.06 -2.92 4.96
N ASP A 168 -0.80 -2.19 5.80
CA ASP A 168 -1.18 -0.81 5.54
C ASP A 168 -1.04 0.04 6.82
N VAL A 169 -0.99 1.37 6.67
CA VAL A 169 -0.97 2.34 7.77
C VAL A 169 -2.19 3.26 7.70
N VAL A 170 -3.11 3.08 8.63
CA VAL A 170 -4.38 3.81 8.71
C VAL A 170 -4.40 4.70 9.95
N GLY A 171 -4.30 6.01 9.74
CA GLY A 171 -4.15 6.98 10.82
C GLY A 171 -2.92 6.66 11.67
N ASP A 172 -3.14 6.40 12.96
CA ASP A 172 -2.09 6.02 13.91
C ASP A 172 -1.98 4.50 14.15
N HIS A 173 -2.40 3.67 13.19
CA HIS A 173 -2.42 2.22 13.31
C HIS A 173 -1.76 1.55 12.09
N CYS A 174 -0.94 0.55 12.34
CA CYS A 174 -0.54 -0.42 11.32
C CYS A 174 -1.57 -1.55 11.30
N VAL A 175 -2.09 -1.86 10.13
CA VAL A 175 -3.06 -2.95 9.90
C VAL A 175 -2.37 -4.01 9.07
N LEU A 176 -2.26 -5.22 9.62
CA LEU A 176 -1.76 -6.38 8.90
C LEU A 176 -2.93 -7.25 8.47
N VAL A 177 -2.92 -7.65 7.21
CA VAL A 177 -3.79 -8.71 6.70
C VAL A 177 -3.06 -10.02 6.92
N ALA A 178 -3.64 -10.91 7.73
CA ALA A 178 -3.01 -12.16 8.11
C ALA A 178 -3.91 -13.36 7.83
N LYS A 179 -3.30 -14.54 7.66
CA LYS A 179 -3.97 -15.84 7.63
C LYS A 179 -3.33 -16.79 8.62
N THR A 180 -4.15 -17.65 9.22
CA THR A 180 -3.65 -18.84 9.92
C THR A 180 -3.21 -19.92 8.92
N LEU A 181 -2.51 -20.95 9.41
CA LEU A 181 -2.20 -22.16 8.62
C LEU A 181 -3.45 -22.87 8.05
N SER A 182 -4.61 -22.71 8.70
CA SER A 182 -5.90 -23.21 8.21
C SER A 182 -6.60 -22.27 7.21
N ASN A 183 -5.87 -21.31 6.64
CA ASN A 183 -6.35 -20.31 5.68
C ASN A 183 -7.45 -19.37 6.20
N GLN A 184 -7.62 -19.24 7.51
CA GLN A 184 -8.58 -18.29 8.07
C GLN A 184 -7.98 -16.88 8.11
N PHE A 185 -8.67 -15.91 7.49
CA PHE A 185 -8.26 -14.52 7.53
C PHE A 185 -8.51 -13.84 8.88
N SER A 186 -7.62 -12.93 9.24
CA SER A 186 -7.76 -12.00 10.35
C SER A 186 -7.05 -10.68 10.04
N LEU A 187 -7.44 -9.63 10.72
CA LEU A 187 -6.71 -8.37 10.73
C LEU A 187 -5.99 -8.24 12.07
N ILE A 188 -4.71 -7.91 12.05
CA ILE A 188 -3.93 -7.58 13.26
C ILE A 188 -3.69 -6.08 13.23
N ILE A 189 -4.12 -5.39 14.29
CA ILE A 189 -4.04 -3.93 14.40
C ILE A 189 -3.00 -3.60 15.45
N ILE A 190 -2.02 -2.77 15.08
CA ILE A 190 -0.92 -2.35 15.95
C ILE A 190 -0.95 -0.82 16.10
N PRO A 191 -1.27 -0.29 17.30
CA PRO A 191 -1.21 1.16 17.54
C PRO A 191 0.23 1.67 17.43
N LEU A 192 0.48 2.63 16.55
CA LEU A 192 1.84 3.12 16.27
C LEU A 192 2.34 4.13 17.31
N THR A 193 1.44 4.86 17.97
CA THR A 193 1.81 5.80 19.04
C THR A 193 2.20 5.09 20.34
N HIS A 194 1.58 3.93 20.62
CA HIS A 194 1.82 3.13 21.82
C HIS A 194 1.68 1.63 21.49
N PRO A 195 2.70 0.98 20.90
CA PRO A 195 2.60 -0.36 20.30
C PRO A 195 2.48 -1.53 21.29
N LYS A 196 2.04 -1.26 22.53
CA LYS A 196 2.01 -2.27 23.60
C LYS A 196 0.81 -3.20 23.57
N ASN A 197 -0.23 -2.87 22.80
CA ASN A 197 -1.50 -3.60 22.80
C ASN A 197 -2.00 -3.83 21.37
N PRO A 198 -1.27 -4.60 20.53
CA PRO A 198 -1.84 -5.06 19.28
C PRO A 198 -3.06 -5.95 19.58
N TYR A 199 -4.06 -5.91 18.71
CA TYR A 199 -5.25 -6.73 18.84
C TYR A 199 -5.68 -7.29 17.49
N THR A 200 -6.40 -8.41 17.52
CA THR A 200 -6.79 -9.15 16.32
C THR A 200 -8.29 -9.10 16.13
N VAL A 201 -8.72 -8.75 14.92
CA VAL A 201 -10.12 -8.83 14.48
C VAL A 201 -10.27 -10.05 13.57
N PRO A 202 -10.99 -11.11 13.99
CA PRO A 202 -11.24 -12.25 13.13
C PRO A 202 -12.15 -11.84 11.97
N LEU A 203 -11.83 -12.29 10.76
CA LEU A 203 -12.68 -12.08 9.60
C LEU A 203 -13.64 -13.28 9.40
N PRO A 204 -14.77 -13.09 8.71
CA PRO A 204 -15.73 -14.15 8.45
C PRO A 204 -15.09 -15.40 7.85
N ARG A 205 -15.39 -16.57 8.41
CA ARG A 205 -14.80 -17.87 8.01
C ARG A 205 -15.08 -18.27 6.56
N TRP A 206 -16.11 -17.69 5.94
CA TRP A 206 -16.44 -17.95 4.55
C TRP A 206 -15.51 -17.21 3.56
N ALA A 207 -14.76 -16.21 4.02
CA ALA A 207 -13.90 -15.41 3.15
C ALA A 207 -12.70 -16.24 2.65
N CYS A 208 -12.55 -16.32 1.33
CA CYS A 208 -11.43 -17.00 0.68
C CYS A 208 -10.44 -16.01 0.05
N ALA A 209 -10.92 -14.82 -0.31
CA ALA A 209 -10.11 -13.73 -0.86
C ALA A 209 -10.35 -12.42 -0.09
N PHE A 210 -9.31 -11.59 -0.09
CA PHE A 210 -9.23 -10.29 0.56
C PHE A 210 -8.64 -9.31 -0.45
N GLU A 211 -9.25 -8.14 -0.57
CA GLU A 211 -8.77 -7.06 -1.42
C GLU A 211 -8.84 -5.75 -0.63
N SER A 212 -7.68 -5.17 -0.33
CA SER A 212 -7.58 -3.84 0.29
C SER A 212 -8.01 -2.78 -0.72
N LYS A 213 -8.75 -1.77 -0.26
CA LYS A 213 -9.03 -0.58 -1.07
C LYS A 213 -8.05 0.52 -0.69
N LYS A 214 -7.30 0.99 -1.69
CA LYS A 214 -6.54 2.24 -1.55
C LYS A 214 -7.52 3.42 -1.58
N PRO A 215 -7.43 4.37 -0.63
CA PRO A 215 -8.29 5.54 -0.63
C PRO A 215 -8.02 6.40 -1.86
N GLY A 216 -9.08 6.77 -2.59
CA GLY A 216 -9.01 7.70 -3.71
C GLY A 216 -8.75 9.14 -3.26
N LEU A 217 -8.23 10.01 -4.14
CA LEU A 217 -7.72 11.35 -3.84
C LEU A 217 -8.59 12.24 -2.91
N ALA A 218 -9.91 12.06 -2.90
CA ALA A 218 -10.82 12.83 -2.06
C ALA A 218 -11.06 12.28 -0.63
N ASP A 219 -10.65 11.05 -0.34
CA ASP A 219 -11.05 10.30 0.86
C ASP A 219 -9.88 10.04 1.81
N GLN A 220 -9.47 11.04 2.59
CA GLN A 220 -8.67 10.79 3.79
C GLN A 220 -9.62 10.40 4.93
N GLN A 221 -9.86 9.11 5.08
CA GLN A 221 -10.59 8.57 6.21
C GLN A 221 -9.63 7.72 7.07
N ASP A 222 -9.72 7.86 8.39
CA ASP A 222 -9.03 7.01 9.37
C ASP A 222 -9.67 5.62 9.47
N VAL A 223 -10.08 5.06 8.33
CA VAL A 223 -10.73 3.76 8.19
C VAL A 223 -10.01 2.92 7.16
N PHE A 224 -10.10 1.61 7.33
CA PHE A 224 -9.53 0.61 6.44
C PHE A 224 -10.65 -0.10 5.69
N ASP A 225 -10.82 0.29 4.42
CA ASP A 225 -11.80 -0.29 3.52
C ASP A 225 -11.23 -1.49 2.79
N PHE A 226 -12.02 -2.55 2.68
CA PHE A 226 -11.64 -3.75 1.96
C PHE A 226 -12.85 -4.54 1.47
N LEU A 227 -12.59 -5.50 0.59
CA LEU A 227 -13.58 -6.46 0.10
C LEU A 227 -13.21 -7.86 0.58
N LEU A 228 -14.22 -8.62 0.97
CA LEU A 228 -14.12 -10.06 1.20
C LEU A 228 -14.97 -10.81 0.18
N SER A 229 -14.42 -11.87 -0.40
CA SER A 229 -15.15 -12.70 -1.36
C SER A 229 -14.83 -14.18 -1.20
N SER A 230 -15.66 -15.02 -1.81
CA SER A 230 -15.42 -16.45 -1.98
C SER A 230 -15.95 -16.92 -3.33
N PRO A 231 -15.67 -18.16 -3.77
CA PRO A 231 -16.21 -18.68 -5.04
C PRO A 231 -17.75 -18.65 -5.13
N VAL A 232 -18.45 -18.56 -3.99
CA VAL A 232 -19.91 -18.54 -3.91
C VAL A 232 -20.48 -17.26 -3.28
N HIS A 233 -19.62 -16.32 -2.87
CA HIS A 233 -20.01 -15.01 -2.35
C HIS A 233 -19.31 -13.89 -3.13
N PRO A 234 -20.06 -12.99 -3.81
CA PRO A 234 -19.45 -11.85 -4.48
C PRO A 234 -18.71 -10.94 -3.49
N PRO A 235 -17.79 -10.06 -3.96
CA PRO A 235 -17.08 -9.13 -3.08
C PRO A 235 -18.02 -8.29 -2.20
N VAL A 236 -17.91 -8.47 -0.89
CA VAL A 236 -18.69 -7.74 0.14
C VAL A 236 -17.81 -6.66 0.75
N PRO A 237 -18.24 -5.38 0.73
CA PRO A 237 -17.50 -4.30 1.36
C PRO A 237 -17.53 -4.38 2.89
N HIS A 238 -16.36 -4.14 3.47
CA HIS A 238 -16.14 -4.02 4.90
C HIS A 238 -15.31 -2.77 5.19
N VAL A 239 -15.56 -2.19 6.36
CA VAL A 239 -14.87 -1.01 6.86
C VAL A 239 -14.41 -1.32 8.28
N LEU A 240 -13.10 -1.31 8.50
CA LEU A 240 -12.52 -1.37 9.83
C LEU A 240 -12.22 0.05 10.32
N TYR A 241 -12.62 0.33 11.54
CA TYR A 241 -12.25 1.52 12.31
C TYR A 241 -11.16 1.13 13.32
N PRO A 242 -9.86 1.36 13.02
CA PRO A 242 -8.77 0.79 13.82
C PRO A 242 -8.64 1.41 15.22
N LYS A 243 -9.19 2.60 15.44
CA LYS A 243 -9.16 3.22 16.77
C LYS A 243 -10.21 2.62 17.70
N GLU A 244 -11.39 2.33 17.17
CA GLU A 244 -12.53 1.78 17.89
C GLU A 244 -12.50 0.25 17.95
N GLY A 245 -11.69 -0.41 17.10
CA GLY A 245 -11.72 -1.86 16.92
C GLY A 245 -13.03 -2.37 16.31
N LEU A 246 -13.77 -1.49 15.63
CA LEU A 246 -15.09 -1.77 15.09
C LEU A 246 -14.97 -2.19 13.63
N LEU A 247 -15.55 -3.34 13.29
CA LEU A 247 -15.67 -3.83 11.91
C LEU A 247 -17.13 -3.75 11.48
N LEU A 248 -17.40 -2.98 10.43
CA LEU A 248 -18.72 -2.87 9.81
C LEU A 248 -18.72 -3.56 8.44
N SER A 249 -19.83 -4.19 8.08
CA SER A 249 -20.07 -4.71 6.73
C SER A 249 -21.21 -3.92 6.09
N SER A 250 -21.11 -3.63 4.79
CA SER A 250 -22.17 -2.90 4.08
C SER A 250 -23.29 -3.81 3.58
N SER A 251 -23.24 -5.12 3.89
CA SER A 251 -24.37 -6.01 3.65
C SER A 251 -25.46 -5.66 4.67
N GLY A 252 -26.56 -5.05 4.22
CA GLY A 252 -27.72 -4.68 5.02
C GLY A 252 -28.52 -5.86 5.61
N ASN A 253 -27.83 -6.88 6.13
CA ASN A 253 -28.37 -7.98 6.91
C ASN A 253 -27.56 -8.10 8.21
N ASP A 254 -27.61 -7.05 9.03
CA ASP A 254 -27.48 -7.22 10.48
C ASP A 254 -28.68 -8.04 10.96
N SER A 255 -28.54 -9.36 10.90
CA SER A 255 -29.30 -10.28 11.75
C SER A 255 -28.32 -10.86 12.76
N TYR A 256 -28.11 -10.10 13.83
CA TYR A 256 -27.57 -10.61 15.09
C TYR A 256 -28.54 -11.65 15.71
N PRO A 257 -28.06 -12.54 16.58
CA PRO A 257 -28.62 -13.86 16.77
C PRO A 257 -29.90 -13.84 17.63
N ASN A 258 -30.89 -14.63 17.22
CA ASN A 258 -31.94 -15.05 18.15
C ASN A 258 -31.32 -16.01 19.17
N ASN A 259 -31.00 -15.47 20.34
CA ASN A 259 -31.10 -16.20 21.60
C ASN A 259 -32.56 -16.15 22.07
N GLN A 260 -33.14 -17.34 22.31
CA GLN A 260 -34.37 -17.70 23.05
C GLN A 260 -35.03 -18.86 22.27
N ALA A 261 -35.27 -20.06 22.78
CA ALA A 261 -35.16 -20.65 24.12
C ALA A 261 -34.91 -22.18 23.96
#